data_AF-A0A972V3U6-F1
#
_entry.id   AF-A0A972V3U6-F1
#
_cell.length_a   1.000
_cell.length_b   1.000
_cell.length_c   1.000
_cell.angle_alpha   90.00
_cell.angle_beta   90.00
_cell.angle_gamma   90.00
#
_symmetry.space_group_name_H-M   'P 1'
#
loop_
_entity.id
_entity.type
_entity.pdbx_description
1 polymer ?
#
loop_
_entity_poly.entity_id
_entity_poly.type
_entity_poly.pdbx_seq_one_letter_code
_entity_poly.pdbx_strand_id
1 'polypeptide(L)'
;MRASEVRSWRARLARRVQFNTKRHRRLVCRIRDRSLNTNRRAGLPSTQQRRNFNLTVSCERESMNKSKAFSYDVVPYASDTHKTTRPDHLATVAQFFGLRAPDFRNSRVLELGCAGGGNLIPMAAAYPESRFIGIDLSENHIAEGEKAVAEIGLNNIDLRCLSITDVDASFGIFDYIIAHGVYAWVPEQVRDKIIAICKENLSPNGLAYVSYNTLPGWNMVKTVRDMMIYHAEQFDEPAAKVREARRMIEFAVNNSVTSDSSYKQILEREATMIGEGSDDYLYHDHLARYNTPCYFHEFMEKATKEGLQYLGDCSLPSMYLGNFALQAREILGQIDDIVRQEQYLDFLTNRRFRNTILCHAELPLNRNVTPDRLETLYFSTTLRPKEGVENVNLSVDEKTEFVHPTSATGFVANNRVLTALFCVLAEQPGLPTSLVELTAQACARLTDVTEGAVRQMFLDNGVTLVLSGALEVASDQGCHTTEITARPEVWPCARYISRSKMRVPNVLHDAYEFSDDLRAMVPYADGTRTIEEITDSLLQHFIKGELSFRLDGKLIADEPTLAPLLKRHVQAMLKFLADRAFLVA
;
A
#
# COMPACT_ATOMS: atom_id res chain seq x y z
N MET A 1 -39.20 0.38 12.65
CA MET A 1 -39.42 1.78 13.10
C MET A 1 -40.92 2.04 13.26
N ARG A 2 -41.34 2.63 14.39
CA ARG A 2 -42.77 2.84 14.72
C ARG A 2 -43.35 3.98 13.87
N ALA A 3 -44.60 3.80 13.41
CA ALA A 3 -45.32 4.72 12.51
C ALA A 3 -45.50 6.16 13.02
N SER A 4 -45.15 6.44 14.28
CA SER A 4 -45.19 7.78 14.89
C SER A 4 -44.02 8.68 14.46
N GLU A 5 -42.85 8.13 14.11
CA GLU A 5 -41.67 8.94 13.73
C GLU A 5 -41.75 9.47 12.29
N VAL A 6 -42.35 8.70 11.38
CA VAL A 6 -42.54 9.05 9.96
C VAL A 6 -43.48 10.26 9.79
N ARG A 7 -44.48 10.42 10.66
CA ARG A 7 -45.40 11.57 10.63
C ARG A 7 -44.72 12.87 11.07
N SER A 8 -43.80 12.82 12.04
CA SER A 8 -43.04 14.00 12.50
C SER A 8 -42.04 14.50 11.44
N TRP A 9 -41.55 13.60 10.59
CA TRP A 9 -40.59 13.90 9.54
C TRP A 9 -41.24 14.55 8.31
N ARG A 10 -42.40 14.03 7.86
CA ARG A 10 -43.20 14.64 6.77
C ARG A 10 -43.65 16.07 7.09
N ALA A 11 -44.00 16.35 8.35
CA ALA A 11 -44.39 17.69 8.79
C ALA A 11 -43.22 18.70 8.79
N ARG A 12 -41.97 18.23 8.98
CA ARG A 12 -40.76 19.07 8.93
C ARG A 12 -40.32 19.37 7.50
N LEU A 13 -40.46 18.42 6.57
CA LEU A 13 -40.17 18.65 5.15
C LEU A 13 -41.16 19.67 4.53
N ALA A 14 -42.46 19.55 4.81
CA ALA A 14 -43.48 20.43 4.25
C ALA A 14 -43.29 21.91 4.68
N ARG A 15 -42.85 22.16 5.91
CA ARG A 15 -42.56 23.53 6.39
C ARG A 15 -41.29 24.14 5.77
N ARG A 16 -40.35 23.33 5.28
CA ARG A 16 -39.09 23.80 4.68
C ARG A 16 -39.21 24.11 3.18
N VAL A 17 -40.07 23.39 2.44
CA VAL A 17 -40.36 23.67 1.02
C VAL A 17 -41.06 25.03 0.83
N GLN A 18 -41.88 25.44 1.81
CA GLN A 18 -42.52 26.77 1.81
C GLN A 18 -41.56 27.93 2.09
N PHE A 19 -40.43 27.68 2.78
CA PHE A 19 -39.42 28.70 3.04
C PHE A 19 -38.47 28.92 1.87
N ASN A 20 -38.21 27.89 1.05
CA ASN A 20 -37.24 27.98 -0.05
C ASN A 20 -37.81 28.63 -1.33
N THR A 21 -39.13 28.61 -1.52
CA THR A 21 -39.81 29.24 -2.67
C THR A 21 -39.86 30.77 -2.60
N LYS A 22 -39.64 31.38 -1.42
CA LYS A 22 -39.56 32.85 -1.29
C LYS A 22 -38.18 33.43 -1.63
N ARG A 23 -37.11 32.62 -1.68
CA ARG A 23 -35.73 33.10 -1.91
C ARG A 23 -35.32 33.15 -3.39
N HIS A 24 -36.07 32.50 -4.28
CA HIS A 24 -35.72 32.35 -5.71
C HIS A 24 -36.40 33.36 -6.66
N ARG A 25 -36.90 34.51 -6.16
CA ARG A 25 -37.60 35.51 -6.99
C ARG A 25 -36.89 36.86 -7.21
N ARG A 26 -35.57 36.94 -6.97
CA ARG A 26 -34.79 38.14 -7.29
C ARG A 26 -33.41 37.77 -7.82
N LEU A 27 -33.28 37.55 -9.13
CA LEU A 27 -32.12 37.97 -9.93
C LEU A 27 -32.42 37.76 -11.42
N VAL A 28 -32.97 38.79 -12.07
CA VAL A 28 -32.95 38.91 -13.53
C VAL A 28 -32.74 40.39 -13.86
N CYS A 29 -31.94 40.64 -14.90
CA CYS A 29 -31.77 41.86 -15.70
C CYS A 29 -30.63 42.83 -15.31
N ARG A 30 -29.51 42.80 -16.06
CA ARG A 30 -29.24 43.72 -17.19
C ARG A 30 -27.83 43.53 -17.74
N ILE A 31 -27.74 43.17 -19.03
CA ILE A 31 -26.55 43.39 -19.87
C ILE A 31 -26.85 44.61 -20.75
N ARG A 32 -25.93 45.56 -20.84
CA ARG A 32 -25.85 46.53 -21.95
C ARG A 32 -24.40 46.88 -22.25
N ASP A 33 -24.06 46.65 -23.52
CA ASP A 33 -22.94 47.17 -24.30
C ASP A 33 -22.49 48.59 -23.97
N ARG A 34 -21.18 48.84 -24.14
CA ARG A 34 -20.71 49.89 -25.05
C ARG A 34 -19.25 49.71 -25.46
N SER A 35 -19.05 49.95 -26.74
CA SER A 35 -17.84 49.82 -27.55
C SER A 35 -17.06 51.14 -27.68
N LEU A 36 -15.89 51.02 -28.32
CA LEU A 36 -15.18 51.99 -29.18
C LEU A 36 -14.00 52.83 -28.60
N ASN A 37 -12.82 52.49 -29.16
CA ASN A 37 -11.97 53.34 -30.01
C ASN A 37 -10.63 53.94 -29.51
N THR A 38 -9.59 53.56 -30.28
CA THR A 38 -8.57 54.38 -30.97
C THR A 38 -7.22 54.76 -30.33
N ASN A 39 -6.17 54.12 -30.88
CA ASN A 39 -5.01 54.67 -31.62
C ASN A 39 -3.83 55.44 -30.94
N ARG A 40 -2.62 54.95 -31.34
CA ARG A 40 -1.38 55.65 -31.77
C ARG A 40 -0.15 55.81 -30.83
N ARG A 41 0.85 54.96 -31.11
CA ARG A 41 2.31 55.14 -31.38
C ARG A 41 3.13 56.35 -30.85
N ALA A 42 4.23 55.96 -30.18
CA ALA A 42 5.67 56.30 -30.38
C ALA A 42 6.30 57.63 -29.88
N GLY A 43 7.42 57.51 -29.13
CA GLY A 43 8.44 58.55 -28.95
C GLY A 43 9.27 58.46 -27.64
N LEU A 44 10.57 58.16 -27.76
CA LEU A 44 11.68 58.43 -26.81
C LEU A 44 12.65 59.42 -27.52
N PRO A 45 13.69 60.06 -26.90
CA PRO A 45 14.21 60.00 -25.53
C PRO A 45 14.60 61.38 -24.88
N SER A 46 14.97 61.39 -23.59
CA SER A 46 16.22 62.01 -23.02
C SER A 46 16.09 62.57 -21.59
N THR A 47 16.99 62.07 -20.73
CA THR A 47 17.72 62.65 -19.58
C THR A 47 17.07 63.54 -18.50
N GLN A 48 17.19 63.00 -17.27
CA GLN A 48 17.54 63.67 -16.00
C GLN A 48 16.60 64.75 -15.42
N GLN A 49 15.75 64.32 -14.49
CA GLN A 49 15.72 64.94 -13.15
C GLN A 49 15.09 64.00 -12.12
N ARG A 50 15.80 63.84 -11.00
CA ARG A 50 15.43 63.03 -9.83
C ARG A 50 14.09 63.47 -9.25
N ARG A 51 13.13 62.55 -9.20
CA ARG A 51 12.04 62.54 -8.20
C ARG A 51 11.87 61.11 -7.72
N ASN A 52 11.98 60.93 -6.40
CA ASN A 52 11.70 59.69 -5.70
C ASN A 52 10.26 59.25 -6.00
N PHE A 53 10.10 58.23 -6.84
CA PHE A 53 8.89 57.44 -6.89
C PHE A 53 9.12 56.19 -6.04
N ASN A 54 8.54 56.18 -4.84
CA ASN A 54 8.23 54.95 -4.13
C ASN A 54 7.21 54.19 -4.99
N LEU A 55 7.70 53.29 -5.84
CA LEU A 55 6.87 52.26 -6.46
C LEU A 55 6.67 51.17 -5.41
N THR A 56 5.62 51.32 -4.62
CA THR A 56 5.05 50.20 -3.86
C THR A 56 4.50 49.22 -4.89
N VAL A 57 5.26 48.19 -5.24
CA VAL A 57 4.70 47.00 -5.86
C VAL A 57 3.89 46.32 -4.76
N SER A 58 2.62 46.66 -4.66
CA SER A 58 1.65 45.86 -3.94
C SER A 58 1.46 44.58 -4.73
N CYS A 59 2.37 43.62 -4.52
CA CYS A 59 2.01 42.23 -4.61
C CYS A 59 0.89 42.06 -3.59
N GLU A 60 -0.35 41.91 -4.05
CA GLU A 60 -1.37 41.22 -3.27
C GLU A 60 -0.84 39.79 -3.08
N ARG A 61 0.11 39.65 -2.15
CA ARG A 61 0.22 38.45 -1.36
C ARG A 61 -1.13 38.40 -0.68
N GLU A 62 -2.04 37.60 -1.22
CA GLU A 62 -3.06 37.00 -0.38
C GLU A 62 -2.29 36.49 0.84
N SER A 63 -2.55 37.13 1.97
CA SER A 63 -2.08 36.67 3.25
C SER A 63 -2.67 35.29 3.41
N MET A 64 -1.90 34.25 3.05
CA MET A 64 -2.11 32.90 3.51
C MET A 64 -2.17 33.00 5.01
N ASN A 65 -3.40 33.00 5.49
CA ASN A 65 -3.75 33.21 6.86
C ASN A 65 -3.04 32.09 7.64
N LYS A 66 -2.05 32.47 8.47
CA LYS A 66 -1.55 31.62 9.56
C LYS A 66 -2.74 31.38 10.51
N SER A 67 -3.55 30.36 10.24
CA SER A 67 -4.44 29.63 11.18
C SER A 67 -5.56 28.85 10.47
N LYS A 68 -5.26 28.03 9.47
CA LYS A 68 -6.13 26.88 9.16
C LYS A 68 -5.26 25.64 9.29
N ALA A 69 -5.45 24.90 10.38
CA ALA A 69 -5.00 23.52 10.48
C ALA A 69 -5.44 22.81 9.19
N PHE A 70 -4.52 22.10 8.53
CA PHE A 70 -4.89 21.28 7.39
C PHE A 70 -5.85 20.18 7.88
N SER A 71 -6.67 19.62 7.01
CA SER A 71 -7.57 18.52 7.41
C SER A 71 -6.81 17.35 8.06
N TYR A 72 -5.56 17.14 7.63
CA TYR A 72 -4.63 16.16 8.16
C TYR A 72 -4.14 16.45 9.58
N ASP A 73 -4.13 17.71 10.02
CA ASP A 73 -3.76 18.08 11.40
C ASP A 73 -4.94 17.90 12.37
N VAL A 74 -6.17 17.76 11.86
CA VAL A 74 -7.41 17.64 12.64
C VAL A 74 -7.84 16.18 12.80
N VAL A 75 -7.72 15.40 11.74
CA VAL A 75 -7.86 13.94 11.77
C VAL A 75 -6.56 13.41 11.20
N PRO A 76 -5.68 12.78 11.99
CA PRO A 76 -4.48 12.15 11.44
C PRO A 76 -4.87 10.96 10.58
N TYR A 77 -4.19 10.74 9.45
CA TYR A 77 -4.33 9.49 8.68
C TYR A 77 -3.32 8.45 9.16
N ALA A 78 -3.64 7.17 8.95
CA ALA A 78 -2.76 6.09 9.36
C ALA A 78 -1.40 6.15 8.62
N SER A 79 -0.33 6.17 9.41
CA SER A 79 1.06 6.04 8.95
C SER A 79 1.43 4.55 9.00
N ASP A 80 1.12 3.83 7.92
CA ASP A 80 1.21 2.37 7.79
C ASP A 80 2.28 1.92 6.78
N THR A 81 2.58 0.62 6.76
CA THR A 81 3.52 0.00 5.82
C THR A 81 2.84 -0.52 4.57
N HIS A 82 3.51 -0.39 3.43
CA HIS A 82 3.03 -0.89 2.14
C HIS A 82 4.11 -1.71 1.44
N LYS A 83 4.06 -3.05 1.58
CA LYS A 83 5.08 -3.98 1.03
C LYS A 83 5.45 -3.73 -0.43
N THR A 84 4.47 -3.43 -1.28
CA THR A 84 4.70 -3.20 -2.72
C THR A 84 5.47 -1.91 -3.06
N THR A 85 5.67 -1.01 -2.08
CA THR A 85 6.43 0.24 -2.26
C THR A 85 7.92 0.08 -1.98
N ARG A 86 8.34 -1.04 -1.38
CA ARG A 86 9.71 -1.22 -0.95
C ARG A 86 10.69 -1.26 -2.15
N PRO A 87 11.87 -0.64 -2.05
CA PRO A 87 12.89 -0.66 -3.09
C PRO A 87 13.30 -2.07 -3.58
N ASP A 88 13.38 -3.06 -2.69
CA ASP A 88 13.68 -4.47 -3.05
C ASP A 88 12.58 -5.08 -3.93
N HIS A 89 11.31 -4.78 -3.66
CA HIS A 89 10.19 -5.20 -4.49
C HIS A 89 10.28 -4.58 -5.89
N LEU A 90 10.55 -3.27 -5.97
CA LEU A 90 10.72 -2.58 -7.25
C LEU A 90 11.91 -3.13 -8.05
N ALA A 91 13.04 -3.36 -7.39
CA ALA A 91 14.23 -3.98 -7.98
C ALA A 91 13.94 -5.39 -8.49
N THR A 92 13.14 -6.17 -7.77
CA THR A 92 12.72 -7.51 -8.16
C THR A 92 11.89 -7.48 -9.44
N VAL A 93 10.91 -6.58 -9.54
CA VAL A 93 10.11 -6.41 -10.77
C VAL A 93 10.98 -5.95 -11.94
N ALA A 94 11.93 -5.04 -11.70
CA ALA A 94 12.90 -4.63 -12.73
C ALA A 94 13.75 -5.80 -13.22
N GLN A 95 14.31 -6.60 -12.31
CA GLN A 95 15.11 -7.78 -12.63
C GLN A 95 14.31 -8.82 -13.42
N PHE A 96 13.03 -9.01 -13.07
CA PHE A 96 12.11 -9.90 -13.79
C PHE A 96 11.93 -9.48 -15.26
N PHE A 97 11.91 -8.17 -15.55
CA PHE A 97 11.89 -7.61 -16.91
C PHE A 97 13.28 -7.32 -17.51
N GLY A 98 14.33 -7.88 -16.91
CA GLY A 98 15.71 -7.78 -17.42
C GLY A 98 16.37 -6.42 -17.22
N LEU A 99 15.79 -5.53 -16.41
CA LEU A 99 16.38 -4.25 -16.04
C LEU A 99 17.15 -4.39 -14.72
N ARG A 100 18.41 -3.93 -14.71
CA ARG A 100 19.22 -3.89 -13.49
C ARG A 100 18.99 -2.57 -12.75
N ALA A 101 18.22 -2.62 -11.67
CA ALA A 101 18.01 -1.49 -10.76
C ALA A 101 19.27 -1.22 -9.88
N PRO A 102 19.41 -0.02 -9.29
CA PRO A 102 20.38 0.26 -8.24
C PRO A 102 20.24 -0.69 -7.06
N ASP A 103 21.34 -1.02 -6.37
CA ASP A 103 21.26 -1.90 -5.19
C ASP A 103 20.50 -1.19 -4.06
N PHE A 104 19.31 -1.69 -3.72
CA PHE A 104 18.44 -1.11 -2.71
C PHE A 104 19.07 -1.08 -1.31
N ARG A 105 20.10 -1.89 -1.06
CA ARG A 105 20.82 -1.94 0.23
C ARG A 105 21.73 -0.74 0.45
N ASN A 106 22.14 -0.06 -0.62
CA ASN A 106 22.98 1.14 -0.59
C ASN A 106 22.44 2.17 -1.58
N SER A 107 21.20 2.60 -1.34
CA SER A 107 20.44 3.45 -2.26
C SER A 107 19.96 4.74 -1.58
N ARG A 108 19.59 5.71 -2.40
CA ARG A 108 18.87 6.91 -1.95
C ARG A 108 17.39 6.78 -2.30
N VAL A 109 16.53 6.93 -1.31
CA VAL A 109 15.08 6.77 -1.44
C VAL A 109 14.36 8.07 -1.05
N LEU A 110 13.44 8.53 -1.89
CA LEU A 110 12.55 9.66 -1.62
C LEU A 110 11.11 9.18 -1.53
N GLU A 111 10.38 9.53 -0.46
CA GLU A 111 8.93 9.37 -0.39
C GLU A 111 8.22 10.73 -0.41
N LEU A 112 7.29 10.88 -1.35
CA LEU A 112 6.43 12.05 -1.51
C LEU A 112 5.11 11.79 -0.79
N GLY A 113 4.80 12.58 0.24
CA GLY A 113 3.64 12.39 1.13
C GLY A 113 3.88 11.25 2.13
N CYS A 114 4.98 11.33 2.87
CA CYS A 114 5.44 10.27 3.76
C CYS A 114 4.67 10.15 5.07
N ALA A 115 3.74 11.07 5.37
CA ALA A 115 3.13 11.18 6.69
C ALA A 115 4.20 11.25 7.79
N GLY A 116 4.03 10.51 8.88
CA GLY A 116 5.03 10.33 9.92
C GLY A 116 6.12 9.31 9.59
N GLY A 117 6.32 8.96 8.32
CA GLY A 117 7.35 8.04 7.87
C GLY A 117 7.08 6.58 8.20
N GLY A 118 5.83 6.17 8.46
CA GLY A 118 5.48 4.79 8.81
C GLY A 118 5.89 3.78 7.75
N ASN A 119 5.94 4.22 6.49
CA ASN A 119 6.44 3.42 5.38
C ASN A 119 7.97 3.44 5.29
N LEU A 120 8.64 4.57 5.54
CA LEU A 120 10.11 4.70 5.44
C LEU A 120 10.89 4.20 6.65
N ILE A 121 10.40 4.40 7.87
CA ILE A 121 11.12 4.07 9.11
C ILE A 121 11.49 2.57 9.16
N PRO A 122 10.57 1.63 8.88
CA PRO A 122 10.92 0.21 8.85
C PRO A 122 11.90 -0.13 7.71
N MET A 123 11.81 0.54 6.56
CA MET A 123 12.79 0.36 5.47
C MET A 123 14.19 0.86 5.88
N ALA A 124 14.27 2.01 6.54
CA ALA A 124 15.52 2.58 7.04
C ALA A 124 16.22 1.67 8.06
N ALA A 125 15.43 1.01 8.92
CA ALA A 125 15.96 0.03 9.85
C ALA A 125 16.39 -1.29 9.18
N ALA A 126 15.73 -1.70 8.09
CA ALA A 126 16.11 -2.89 7.33
C ALA A 126 17.36 -2.67 6.45
N TYR A 127 17.59 -1.43 6.02
CA TYR A 127 18.67 -1.06 5.10
C TYR A 127 19.56 0.07 5.67
N PRO A 128 20.45 -0.24 6.63
CA PRO A 128 21.24 0.77 7.35
C PRO A 128 22.20 1.57 6.44
N GLU A 129 22.67 0.99 5.34
CA GLU A 129 23.57 1.66 4.40
C GLU A 129 22.84 2.59 3.41
N SER A 130 21.53 2.39 3.21
CA SER A 130 20.69 3.29 2.40
C SER A 130 20.39 4.61 3.11
N ARG A 131 19.90 5.60 2.37
CA ARG A 131 19.48 6.92 2.89
C ARG A 131 18.06 7.22 2.44
N PHE A 132 17.23 7.63 3.39
CA PHE A 132 15.80 7.86 3.19
C PHE A 132 15.45 9.32 3.44
N ILE A 133 14.66 9.91 2.54
CA ILE A 133 14.09 11.24 2.72
C ILE A 133 12.59 11.13 2.55
N GLY A 134 11.83 11.55 3.56
CA GLY A 134 10.37 11.66 3.48
C GLY A 134 9.96 13.12 3.52
N ILE A 135 9.02 13.51 2.68
CA ILE A 135 8.40 14.84 2.77
C ILE A 135 6.89 14.73 2.95
N ASP A 136 6.33 15.58 3.81
CA ASP A 136 4.89 15.70 4.00
C ASP A 136 4.48 17.14 4.35
N LEU A 137 3.22 17.49 4.12
CA LEU A 137 2.67 18.81 4.47
C LEU A 137 2.30 18.95 5.95
N SER A 138 2.04 17.84 6.65
CA SER A 138 1.60 17.88 8.05
C SER A 138 2.78 17.93 9.03
N GLU A 139 2.89 19.05 9.74
CA GLU A 139 3.90 19.27 10.79
C GLU A 139 3.77 18.25 11.93
N ASN A 140 2.54 17.90 12.32
CA ASN A 140 2.27 16.93 13.39
C ASN A 140 2.80 15.54 13.02
N HIS A 141 2.53 15.09 11.79
CA HIS A 141 3.02 13.80 11.33
C HIS A 141 4.54 13.75 11.29
N ILE A 142 5.19 14.80 10.75
CA ILE A 142 6.66 14.87 10.72
C ILE A 142 7.24 14.83 12.13
N ALA A 143 6.70 15.61 13.07
CA ALA A 143 7.17 15.61 14.46
C ALA A 143 7.00 14.24 15.16
N GLU A 144 5.90 13.53 14.90
CA GLU A 144 5.68 12.15 15.38
C GLU A 144 6.72 11.18 14.80
N GLY A 145 7.01 11.30 13.51
CA GLY A 145 8.02 10.49 12.82
C GLY A 145 9.43 10.74 13.33
N GLU A 146 9.82 12.01 13.51
CA GLU A 146 11.14 12.40 14.06
C GLU A 146 11.35 11.83 15.46
N LYS A 147 10.30 11.84 16.31
CA LYS A 147 10.35 11.22 17.62
C LYS A 147 10.59 9.71 17.52
N ALA A 148 9.88 9.02 16.62
CA ALA A 148 10.07 7.59 16.42
C ALA A 148 11.48 7.26 15.90
N VAL A 149 11.99 8.03 14.94
CA VAL A 149 13.36 7.93 14.41
C VAL A 149 14.39 8.04 15.55
N ALA A 150 14.24 9.04 16.42
CA ALA A 150 15.13 9.26 17.55
C ALA A 150 15.05 8.13 18.60
N GLU A 151 13.85 7.64 18.93
CA GLU A 151 13.65 6.58 19.92
C GLU A 151 14.13 5.20 19.44
N ILE A 152 14.05 4.93 18.12
CA ILE A 152 14.61 3.72 17.51
C ILE A 152 16.14 3.83 17.33
N GLY A 153 16.66 5.06 17.18
CA GLY A 153 18.09 5.33 17.00
C GLY A 153 18.56 5.26 15.54
N LEU A 154 17.69 5.61 14.59
CA LEU A 154 18.02 5.61 13.16
C LEU A 154 18.74 6.88 12.75
N ASN A 155 19.82 6.75 11.97
CA ASN A 155 20.66 7.88 11.53
C ASN A 155 20.64 8.09 10.00
N ASN A 156 19.86 7.27 9.30
CA ASN A 156 19.85 7.18 7.84
C ASN A 156 18.52 7.63 7.21
N ILE A 157 17.68 8.34 7.97
CA ILE A 157 16.38 8.87 7.54
C ILE A 157 16.24 10.33 7.94
N ASP A 158 15.67 11.13 7.04
CA ASP A 158 15.39 12.55 7.22
C ASP A 158 13.93 12.85 6.81
N LEU A 159 13.11 13.31 7.76
CA LEU A 159 11.69 13.62 7.54
C LEU A 159 11.51 15.14 7.53
N ARG A 160 10.87 15.69 6.50
CA ARG A 160 10.76 17.14 6.32
C ARG A 160 9.33 17.58 6.09
N CYS A 161 8.90 18.60 6.85
CA CYS A 161 7.63 19.29 6.63
C CYS A 161 7.74 20.24 5.43
N LEU A 162 7.41 19.76 4.22
CA LEU A 162 7.58 20.48 2.95
C LEU A 162 6.47 20.11 1.96
N SER A 163 6.12 21.06 1.07
CA SER A 163 5.25 20.75 -0.06
C SER A 163 6.01 20.00 -1.15
N ILE A 164 5.33 19.06 -1.82
CA ILE A 164 5.85 18.40 -3.02
C ILE A 164 6.23 19.44 -4.10
N THR A 165 5.54 20.58 -4.14
CA THR A 165 5.85 21.68 -5.06
C THR A 165 7.23 22.31 -4.84
N ASP A 166 7.81 22.12 -3.66
CA ASP A 166 9.07 22.74 -3.25
C ASP A 166 10.28 21.83 -3.51
N VAL A 167 10.06 20.62 -4.00
CA VAL A 167 11.15 19.73 -4.42
C VAL A 167 11.80 20.26 -5.69
N ASP A 168 13.11 20.43 -5.65
CA ASP A 168 13.91 20.92 -6.77
C ASP A 168 15.23 20.13 -6.90
N ALA A 169 16.13 20.60 -7.77
CA ALA A 169 17.43 19.96 -8.01
C ALA A 169 18.33 19.90 -6.75
N SER A 170 18.09 20.73 -5.73
CA SER A 170 18.92 20.75 -4.50
C SER A 170 18.72 19.53 -3.62
N PHE A 171 17.61 18.81 -3.77
CA PHE A 171 17.38 17.51 -3.13
C PHE A 171 18.34 16.42 -3.67
N GLY A 172 18.94 16.65 -4.84
CA GLY A 172 19.81 15.71 -5.52
C GLY A 172 19.03 14.61 -6.22
N ILE A 173 19.72 13.49 -6.43
CA ILE A 173 19.25 12.34 -7.21
C ILE A 173 18.94 11.17 -6.27
N PHE A 174 17.90 10.41 -6.59
CA PHE A 174 17.41 9.25 -5.85
C PHE A 174 17.33 8.03 -6.77
N ASP A 175 17.65 6.87 -6.22
CA ASP A 175 17.55 5.59 -6.91
C ASP A 175 16.11 5.07 -6.91
N TYR A 176 15.36 5.41 -5.87
CA TYR A 176 13.96 5.04 -5.71
C TYR A 176 13.14 6.26 -5.30
N ILE A 177 12.06 6.52 -6.02
CA ILE A 177 11.09 7.58 -5.67
C ILE A 177 9.72 6.93 -5.46
N ILE A 178 9.08 7.21 -4.33
CA ILE A 178 7.80 6.60 -3.94
C ILE A 178 6.75 7.69 -3.79
N ALA A 179 5.63 7.55 -4.49
CA ALA A 179 4.43 8.37 -4.31
C ALA A 179 3.22 7.44 -4.10
N HIS A 180 3.06 6.95 -2.86
CA HIS A 180 1.98 6.06 -2.47
C HIS A 180 0.79 6.84 -1.92
N GLY A 181 -0.42 6.59 -2.43
CA GLY A 181 -1.64 7.21 -1.89
C GLY A 181 -1.73 8.73 -2.03
N VAL A 182 -0.97 9.35 -2.95
CA VAL A 182 -0.94 10.83 -3.10
C VAL A 182 -1.46 11.31 -4.43
N TYR A 183 -1.06 10.69 -5.55
CA TYR A 183 -1.29 11.24 -6.90
C TYR A 183 -2.77 11.56 -7.19
N ALA A 184 -3.70 10.66 -6.85
CA ALA A 184 -5.13 10.88 -7.06
C ALA A 184 -5.75 11.94 -6.11
N TRP A 185 -5.07 12.28 -5.02
CA TRP A 185 -5.58 13.07 -3.89
C TRP A 185 -5.15 14.53 -3.90
N VAL A 186 -4.37 14.92 -4.90
CA VAL A 186 -3.79 16.27 -5.01
C VAL A 186 -4.30 17.01 -6.25
N PRO A 187 -4.26 18.36 -6.25
CA PRO A 187 -4.57 19.15 -7.43
C PRO A 187 -3.67 18.83 -8.64
N GLU A 188 -4.12 19.19 -9.84
CA GLU A 188 -3.39 18.89 -11.08
C GLU A 188 -1.95 19.39 -11.09
N GLN A 189 -1.71 20.61 -10.62
CA GLN A 189 -0.35 21.18 -10.52
C GLN A 189 0.60 20.31 -9.68
N VAL A 190 0.10 19.70 -8.61
CA VAL A 190 0.91 18.81 -7.76
C VAL A 190 1.12 17.46 -8.44
N ARG A 191 0.12 16.93 -9.16
CA ARG A 191 0.27 15.71 -9.97
C ARG A 191 1.35 15.87 -11.04
N ASP A 192 1.31 16.98 -11.77
CA ASP A 192 2.32 17.27 -12.79
C ASP A 192 3.70 17.40 -12.16
N LYS A 193 3.80 18.03 -10.97
CA LYS A 193 5.06 18.10 -10.23
C LYS A 193 5.57 16.74 -9.74
N ILE A 194 4.69 15.82 -9.33
CA ILE A 194 5.10 14.44 -8.97
C ILE A 194 5.80 13.77 -10.16
N ILE A 195 5.21 13.84 -11.36
CA ILE A 195 5.81 13.26 -12.56
C ILE A 195 7.13 13.95 -12.92
N ALA A 196 7.19 15.28 -12.80
CA ALA A 196 8.43 16.03 -13.02
C ALA A 196 9.55 15.61 -12.05
N ILE A 197 9.25 15.44 -10.76
CA ILE A 197 10.23 14.93 -9.77
C ILE A 197 10.72 13.54 -10.15
N CYS A 198 9.82 12.65 -10.60
CA CYS A 198 10.18 11.32 -11.08
C CYS A 198 11.12 11.36 -12.30
N LYS A 199 11.15 12.45 -13.08
CA LYS A 199 12.14 12.63 -14.15
C LYS A 199 13.41 13.34 -13.68
N GLU A 200 13.26 14.46 -12.99
CA GLU A 200 14.34 15.40 -12.66
C GLU A 200 15.25 14.89 -11.52
N ASN A 201 14.67 14.17 -10.56
CA ASN A 201 15.37 13.72 -9.36
C ASN A 201 15.67 12.21 -9.36
N LEU A 202 15.34 11.47 -10.43
CA LEU A 202 15.55 10.02 -10.51
C LEU A 202 16.90 9.67 -11.15
N SER A 203 17.64 8.73 -10.55
CA SER A 203 18.93 8.28 -11.07
C SER A 203 18.77 7.59 -12.43
N PRO A 204 19.83 7.51 -13.27
CA PRO A 204 19.71 6.98 -14.63
C PRO A 204 19.10 5.58 -14.75
N ASN A 205 19.31 4.72 -13.75
CA ASN A 205 18.71 3.39 -13.66
C ASN A 205 17.64 3.30 -12.57
N GLY A 206 17.29 4.42 -11.94
CA GLY A 206 16.37 4.49 -10.83
C GLY A 206 14.93 4.14 -11.22
N LEU A 207 14.13 3.81 -10.21
CA LEU A 207 12.74 3.40 -10.35
C LEU A 207 11.82 4.34 -9.57
N ALA A 208 10.75 4.81 -10.20
CA ALA A 208 9.71 5.59 -9.55
C ALA A 208 8.42 4.79 -9.40
N TYR A 209 7.91 4.68 -8.18
CA TYR A 209 6.63 4.10 -7.86
C TYR A 209 5.58 5.19 -7.72
N VAL A 210 4.46 5.07 -8.43
CA VAL A 210 3.30 5.96 -8.29
C VAL A 210 2.02 5.14 -8.24
N SER A 211 1.25 5.30 -7.17
CA SER A 211 -0.06 4.65 -7.04
C SER A 211 -1.21 5.63 -7.20
N TYR A 212 -2.30 5.19 -7.83
CA TYR A 212 -3.46 6.03 -8.12
C TYR A 212 -4.72 5.22 -8.41
N ASN A 213 -5.87 5.83 -8.14
CA ASN A 213 -7.18 5.28 -8.48
C ASN A 213 -7.39 5.32 -10.00
N THR A 214 -7.98 4.25 -10.56
CA THR A 214 -8.14 4.10 -12.00
C THR A 214 -9.58 3.94 -12.46
N LEU A 215 -9.85 4.43 -13.66
CA LEU A 215 -11.10 4.17 -14.38
C LEU A 215 -10.99 2.90 -15.24
N PRO A 216 -12.10 2.16 -15.46
CA PRO A 216 -13.47 2.47 -15.05
C PRO A 216 -13.82 2.06 -13.60
N GLY A 217 -12.97 1.29 -12.91
CA GLY A 217 -13.28 0.70 -11.60
C GLY A 217 -13.72 1.70 -10.53
N TRP A 218 -13.16 2.91 -10.57
CA TRP A 218 -13.49 3.94 -9.60
C TRP A 218 -14.84 4.66 -9.84
N ASN A 219 -15.53 4.45 -10.97
CA ASN A 219 -16.81 5.13 -11.24
C ASN A 219 -17.88 4.81 -10.18
N MET A 220 -17.90 3.57 -9.69
CA MET A 220 -18.86 3.16 -8.66
C MET A 220 -18.51 3.74 -7.29
N VAL A 221 -17.23 3.70 -6.93
CA VAL A 221 -16.72 4.32 -5.70
C VAL A 221 -17.02 5.82 -5.72
N LYS A 222 -16.79 6.50 -6.85
CA LYS A 222 -17.15 7.91 -7.04
C LYS A 222 -18.64 8.16 -6.79
N THR A 223 -19.53 7.33 -7.34
CA THR A 223 -20.98 7.48 -7.13
C THR A 223 -21.35 7.35 -5.65
N VAL A 224 -20.77 6.38 -4.95
CA VAL A 224 -20.97 6.17 -3.51
C VAL A 224 -20.43 7.34 -2.69
N ARG A 225 -19.25 7.85 -3.03
CA ARG A 225 -18.67 9.05 -2.43
C ARG A 225 -19.52 10.29 -2.64
N ASP A 226 -20.03 10.52 -3.85
CA ASP A 226 -20.88 11.67 -4.16
C ASP A 226 -22.14 11.68 -3.28
N MET A 227 -22.75 10.51 -3.04
CA MET A 227 -23.88 10.37 -2.10
C MET A 227 -23.49 10.70 -0.66
N MET A 228 -22.35 10.17 -0.19
CA MET A 228 -21.86 10.42 1.17
C MET A 228 -21.51 11.89 1.38
N ILE A 229 -20.76 12.50 0.47
CA ILE A 229 -20.34 13.90 0.55
C ILE A 229 -21.57 14.81 0.54
N TYR A 230 -22.50 14.61 -0.40
CA TYR A 230 -23.73 15.41 -0.47
C TYR A 230 -24.53 15.36 0.84
N HIS A 231 -24.63 14.20 1.48
CA HIS A 231 -25.29 14.08 2.78
C HIS A 231 -24.45 14.65 3.92
N ALA A 232 -23.15 14.40 3.94
CA ALA A 232 -22.26 14.79 5.04
C ALA A 232 -21.91 16.29 5.07
N GLU A 233 -22.04 17.00 3.95
CA GLU A 233 -21.74 18.44 3.82
C GLU A 233 -22.52 19.34 4.79
N GLN A 234 -23.67 18.89 5.28
CA GLN A 234 -24.49 19.64 6.22
C GLN A 234 -23.96 19.60 7.67
N PHE A 235 -22.91 18.83 7.95
CA PHE A 235 -22.32 18.68 9.28
C PHE A 235 -20.92 19.30 9.31
N ASP A 236 -20.58 20.03 10.37
CA ASP A 236 -19.27 20.69 10.49
C ASP A 236 -18.21 19.79 11.13
N GLU A 237 -18.59 19.01 12.15
CA GLU A 237 -17.67 18.16 12.92
C GLU A 237 -17.21 16.93 12.10
N PRO A 238 -15.89 16.66 11.99
CA PRO A 238 -15.36 15.51 11.25
C PRO A 238 -15.97 14.16 11.65
N ALA A 239 -16.07 13.90 12.96
CA ALA A 239 -16.67 12.67 13.46
C ALA A 239 -18.16 12.55 13.11
N ALA A 240 -18.90 13.68 13.08
CA ALA A 240 -20.28 13.69 12.62
C ALA A 240 -20.38 13.39 11.12
N LYS A 241 -19.50 13.97 10.29
CA LYS A 241 -19.44 13.69 8.85
C LYS A 241 -19.25 12.20 8.57
N VAL A 242 -18.29 11.56 9.24
CA VAL A 242 -18.02 10.11 9.10
C VAL A 242 -19.24 9.27 9.50
N ARG A 243 -19.79 9.50 10.69
CA ARG A 243 -20.97 8.77 11.16
C ARG A 243 -22.16 8.90 10.20
N GLU A 244 -22.39 10.10 9.69
CA GLU A 244 -23.53 10.38 8.80
C GLU A 244 -23.29 9.86 7.37
N ALA A 245 -22.05 9.86 6.90
CA ALA A 245 -21.67 9.22 5.64
C ALA A 245 -21.96 7.71 5.66
N ARG A 246 -21.58 7.01 6.74
CA ARG A 246 -21.91 5.58 6.94
C ARG A 246 -23.42 5.34 6.92
N ARG A 247 -24.18 6.15 7.66
CA ARG A 247 -25.66 6.09 7.69
C ARG A 247 -26.29 6.31 6.31
N MET A 248 -25.71 7.19 5.50
CA MET A 248 -26.22 7.45 4.14
C MET A 248 -26.09 6.20 3.25
N ILE A 249 -24.98 5.49 3.33
CA ILE A 249 -24.79 4.25 2.56
C ILE A 249 -25.71 3.14 3.07
N GLU A 250 -25.79 2.94 4.39
CA GLU A 250 -26.74 1.98 4.96
C GLU A 250 -28.18 2.29 4.53
N PHE A 251 -28.56 3.57 4.51
CA PHE A 251 -29.85 4.00 4.00
C PHE A 251 -30.03 3.64 2.52
N ALA A 252 -29.02 3.88 1.67
CA ALA A 252 -29.07 3.57 0.24
C ALA A 252 -29.20 2.06 -0.02
N VAL A 253 -28.44 1.23 0.71
CA VAL A 253 -28.53 -0.24 0.63
C VAL A 253 -29.94 -0.72 1.00
N ASN A 254 -30.47 -0.24 2.13
CA ASN A 254 -31.75 -0.69 2.68
C ASN A 254 -32.99 -0.19 1.92
N ASN A 255 -32.87 0.90 1.15
CA ASN A 255 -34.01 1.55 0.48
C ASN A 255 -33.88 1.57 -1.05
N SER A 256 -32.96 0.79 -1.62
CA SER A 256 -32.87 0.58 -3.06
C SER A 256 -34.17 -0.08 -3.58
N VAL A 257 -34.75 0.48 -4.64
CA VAL A 257 -36.11 0.15 -5.13
C VAL A 257 -36.25 -1.32 -5.57
N THR A 258 -35.16 -1.93 -6.00
CA THR A 258 -35.09 -3.30 -6.49
C THR A 258 -34.18 -4.14 -5.62
N SER A 259 -34.77 -5.08 -4.88
CA SER A 259 -34.09 -5.88 -3.85
C SER A 259 -32.97 -6.79 -4.38
N ASP A 260 -32.88 -7.03 -5.69
CA ASP A 260 -31.88 -7.88 -6.34
C ASP A 260 -31.34 -7.28 -7.67
N SER A 261 -31.11 -5.96 -7.68
CA SER A 261 -30.48 -5.31 -8.85
C SER A 261 -28.96 -5.34 -8.75
N SER A 262 -28.26 -5.39 -9.90
CA SER A 262 -26.79 -5.27 -9.96
C SER A 262 -26.27 -4.01 -9.27
N TYR A 263 -27.03 -2.90 -9.33
CA TYR A 263 -26.71 -1.68 -8.60
C TYR A 263 -26.72 -1.88 -7.08
N LYS A 264 -27.70 -2.61 -6.54
CA LYS A 264 -27.78 -2.91 -5.11
C LYS A 264 -26.61 -3.78 -4.66
N GLN A 265 -26.24 -4.80 -5.43
CA GLN A 265 -25.08 -5.65 -5.11
C GLN A 265 -23.77 -4.85 -5.06
N ILE A 266 -23.63 -3.85 -5.95
CA ILE A 266 -22.50 -2.91 -5.88
C ILE A 266 -22.56 -2.07 -4.60
N LEU A 267 -23.71 -1.48 -4.27
CA LEU A 267 -23.87 -0.71 -3.03
C LEU A 267 -23.56 -1.54 -1.79
N GLU A 268 -24.02 -2.79 -1.75
CA GLU A 268 -23.75 -3.73 -0.66
C GLU A 268 -22.24 -4.00 -0.53
N ARG A 269 -21.55 -4.24 -1.65
CA ARG A 269 -20.10 -4.44 -1.66
C ARG A 269 -19.34 -3.21 -1.18
N GLU A 270 -19.69 -2.02 -1.66
CA GLU A 270 -19.06 -0.77 -1.23
C GLU A 270 -19.38 -0.47 0.25
N ALA A 271 -20.60 -0.77 0.71
CA ALA A 271 -20.98 -0.64 2.11
C ALA A 271 -20.17 -1.55 3.04
N THR A 272 -19.93 -2.80 2.63
CA THR A 272 -19.06 -3.73 3.37
C THR A 272 -17.64 -3.17 3.47
N MET A 273 -17.03 -2.76 2.34
CA MET A 273 -15.66 -2.22 2.34
C MET A 273 -15.54 -0.95 3.19
N ILE A 274 -16.53 -0.06 3.13
CA ILE A 274 -16.58 1.14 3.95
C ILE A 274 -16.77 0.79 5.42
N GLY A 275 -17.66 -0.17 5.74
CA GLY A 275 -17.93 -0.65 7.09
C GLY A 275 -16.70 -1.23 7.80
N GLU A 276 -15.83 -1.90 7.05
CA GLU A 276 -14.55 -2.46 7.54
C GLU A 276 -13.46 -1.40 7.74
N GLY A 277 -13.52 -0.27 7.01
CA GLY A 277 -12.53 0.80 7.09
C GLY A 277 -12.64 1.62 8.38
N SER A 278 -11.50 2.14 8.86
CA SER A 278 -11.46 3.05 10.01
C SER A 278 -12.09 4.41 9.70
N ASP A 279 -12.43 5.17 10.76
CA ASP A 279 -13.05 6.48 10.60
C ASP A 279 -12.11 7.51 9.97
N ASP A 280 -10.81 7.44 10.26
CA ASP A 280 -9.79 8.28 9.61
C ASP A 280 -9.64 7.94 8.11
N TYR A 281 -9.64 6.65 7.76
CA TYR A 281 -9.58 6.21 6.37
C TYR A 281 -10.81 6.69 5.59
N LEU A 282 -12.01 6.57 6.16
CA LEU A 282 -13.22 7.07 5.50
C LEU A 282 -13.17 8.59 5.29
N TYR A 283 -12.65 9.32 6.27
CA TYR A 283 -12.55 10.78 6.20
C TYR A 283 -11.58 11.25 5.12
N HIS A 284 -10.38 10.67 5.06
CA HIS A 284 -9.31 11.10 4.14
C HIS A 284 -9.36 10.46 2.77
N ASP A 285 -9.97 9.28 2.65
CA ASP A 285 -10.24 8.68 1.36
C ASP A 285 -11.61 9.18 0.87
N HIS A 286 -12.69 8.60 1.36
CA HIS A 286 -14.02 8.74 0.76
C HIS A 286 -14.60 10.16 0.81
N LEU A 287 -14.31 10.90 1.88
CA LEU A 287 -14.82 12.26 2.07
C LEU A 287 -13.81 13.34 1.67
N ALA A 288 -12.61 12.97 1.20
CA ALA A 288 -11.64 13.95 0.76
C ALA A 288 -12.13 14.72 -0.46
N ARG A 289 -11.80 16.01 -0.44
CA ARG A 289 -12.22 17.00 -1.46
C ARG A 289 -11.70 16.66 -2.85
N TYR A 290 -10.47 16.18 -2.93
CA TYR A 290 -9.84 15.81 -4.19
C TYR A 290 -9.70 14.30 -4.24
N ASN A 291 -10.38 13.66 -5.18
CA ASN A 291 -10.03 12.33 -5.64
C ASN A 291 -10.28 12.29 -7.15
N THR A 292 -9.20 12.39 -7.92
CA THR A 292 -9.26 12.43 -9.38
C THR A 292 -8.71 11.11 -9.92
N PRO A 293 -9.55 10.07 -10.09
CA PRO A 293 -9.12 8.88 -10.80
C PRO A 293 -8.81 9.22 -12.26
N CYS A 294 -7.91 8.49 -12.89
CA CYS A 294 -7.60 8.63 -14.31
C CYS A 294 -7.59 7.28 -15.02
N TYR A 295 -7.70 7.27 -16.34
CA TYR A 295 -7.36 6.08 -17.10
C TYR A 295 -5.85 5.85 -17.08
N PHE A 296 -5.43 4.59 -17.21
CA PHE A 296 -4.01 4.23 -17.25
C PHE A 296 -3.29 4.92 -18.42
N HIS A 297 -3.91 4.94 -19.60
CA HIS A 297 -3.30 5.59 -20.76
C HIS A 297 -3.13 7.12 -20.58
N GLU A 298 -4.00 7.79 -19.83
CA GLU A 298 -3.89 9.23 -19.53
C GLU A 298 -2.73 9.51 -18.57
N PHE A 299 -2.57 8.65 -17.56
CA PHE A 299 -1.42 8.69 -16.67
C PHE A 299 -0.11 8.49 -17.46
N MET A 300 -0.08 7.46 -18.31
CA MET A 300 1.10 7.16 -19.12
C MET A 300 1.40 8.24 -20.16
N GLU A 301 0.39 8.93 -20.70
CA GLU A 301 0.60 10.07 -21.60
C GLU A 301 1.34 11.21 -20.89
N LYS A 302 0.99 11.53 -19.63
CA LYS A 302 1.72 12.51 -18.82
C LYS A 302 3.15 12.06 -18.55
N ALA A 303 3.34 10.82 -18.10
CA ALA A 303 4.68 10.27 -17.83
C ALA A 303 5.58 10.25 -19.08
N THR A 304 5.04 9.84 -20.23
CA THR A 304 5.78 9.74 -21.49
C THR A 304 6.22 11.11 -22.00
N LYS A 305 5.39 12.16 -21.83
CA LYS A 305 5.74 13.53 -22.21
C LYS A 305 6.95 14.06 -21.44
N GLU A 306 7.13 13.62 -20.20
CA GLU A 306 8.29 13.95 -19.35
C GLU A 306 9.50 13.04 -19.59
N GLY A 307 9.44 12.11 -20.55
CA GLY A 307 10.55 11.20 -20.85
C GLY A 307 10.72 10.05 -19.85
N LEU A 308 9.60 9.58 -19.29
CA LEU A 308 9.49 8.34 -18.52
C LEU A 308 8.77 7.27 -19.33
N GLN A 309 9.00 6.00 -19.01
CA GLN A 309 8.29 4.86 -19.60
C GLN A 309 7.75 3.91 -18.52
N TYR A 310 6.76 3.09 -18.90
CA TYR A 310 6.17 2.06 -18.04
C TYR A 310 7.11 0.87 -17.90
N LEU A 311 7.59 0.57 -16.69
CA LEU A 311 8.29 -0.68 -16.43
C LEU A 311 7.27 -1.83 -16.29
N GLY A 312 6.33 -1.68 -15.36
CA GLY A 312 5.33 -2.67 -14.99
C GLY A 312 4.49 -2.20 -13.80
N ASP A 313 3.59 -3.05 -13.32
CA ASP A 313 2.88 -2.86 -12.05
C ASP A 313 3.55 -3.71 -10.95
N CYS A 314 3.50 -3.23 -9.70
CA CYS A 314 4.02 -3.99 -8.56
C CYS A 314 3.34 -5.34 -8.37
N SER A 315 2.14 -5.55 -8.91
CA SER A 315 1.50 -6.85 -8.97
C SER A 315 1.76 -7.51 -10.33
N LEU A 316 2.76 -8.40 -10.41
CA LEU A 316 3.01 -9.21 -11.61
C LEU A 316 1.74 -9.95 -12.11
N PRO A 317 0.91 -10.53 -11.22
CA PRO A 317 -0.32 -11.19 -11.67
C PRO A 317 -1.36 -10.29 -12.31
N SER A 318 -1.33 -8.99 -11.99
CA SER A 318 -2.24 -8.03 -12.62
C SER A 318 -1.95 -7.78 -14.10
N MET A 319 -0.74 -8.11 -14.56
CA MET A 319 -0.30 -7.95 -15.95
C MET A 319 -0.48 -9.23 -16.77
N TYR A 320 -0.93 -10.33 -16.14
CA TYR A 320 -0.91 -11.64 -16.75
C TYR A 320 -2.15 -11.90 -17.62
N LEU A 321 -1.93 -12.05 -18.93
CA LEU A 321 -2.97 -12.41 -19.90
C LEU A 321 -3.48 -13.85 -19.74
N GLY A 322 -2.75 -14.70 -19.01
CA GLY A 322 -3.10 -16.12 -18.91
C GLY A 322 -4.37 -16.42 -18.14
N ASN A 323 -4.86 -15.47 -17.34
CA ASN A 323 -6.12 -15.62 -16.61
C ASN A 323 -7.37 -15.41 -17.50
N PHE A 324 -7.18 -14.95 -18.73
CA PHE A 324 -8.29 -14.76 -19.68
C PHE A 324 -8.53 -15.99 -20.54
N ALA A 325 -9.76 -16.10 -21.07
CA ALA A 325 -10.11 -17.10 -22.07
C ALA A 325 -9.16 -17.03 -23.27
N LEU A 326 -8.89 -18.18 -23.91
CA LEU A 326 -7.90 -18.32 -24.98
C LEU A 326 -8.06 -17.25 -26.08
N GLN A 327 -9.29 -17.03 -26.54
CA GLN A 327 -9.60 -16.02 -27.56
C GLN A 327 -9.19 -14.60 -27.14
N ALA A 328 -9.46 -14.21 -25.89
CA ALA A 328 -9.11 -12.88 -25.39
C ALA A 328 -7.59 -12.75 -25.27
N ARG A 329 -6.90 -13.79 -24.80
CA ARG A 329 -5.44 -13.83 -24.72
C ARG A 329 -4.78 -13.67 -26.09
N GLU A 330 -5.27 -14.38 -27.10
CA GLU A 330 -4.73 -14.30 -28.47
C GLU A 330 -4.90 -12.91 -29.06
N ILE A 331 -6.07 -12.27 -28.88
CA ILE A 331 -6.33 -10.92 -29.37
C ILE A 331 -5.46 -9.89 -28.63
N LEU A 332 -5.41 -9.95 -27.30
CA LEU A 332 -4.60 -9.03 -26.49
C LEU A 332 -3.10 -9.20 -26.77
N GLY A 333 -2.64 -10.42 -27.00
CA GLY A 333 -1.25 -10.74 -27.31
C GLY A 333 -0.77 -10.25 -28.68
N GLN A 334 -1.68 -9.87 -29.58
CA GLN A 334 -1.35 -9.24 -30.86
C GLN A 334 -1.10 -7.73 -30.75
N ILE A 335 -1.33 -7.13 -29.58
CA ILE A 335 -1.15 -5.69 -29.36
C ILE A 335 0.31 -5.45 -28.93
N ASP A 336 1.10 -4.82 -29.81
CA ASP A 336 2.51 -4.49 -29.56
C ASP A 336 2.70 -3.30 -28.58
N ASP A 337 1.65 -2.50 -28.37
CA ASP A 337 1.66 -1.38 -27.43
C ASP A 337 1.20 -1.85 -26.03
N ILE A 338 2.17 -1.97 -25.12
CA ILE A 338 1.91 -2.39 -23.73
C ILE A 338 0.91 -1.48 -23.01
N VAL A 339 0.93 -0.16 -23.26
CA VAL A 339 0.03 0.78 -22.59
C VAL A 339 -1.41 0.51 -23.01
N ARG A 340 -1.63 0.25 -24.30
CA ARG A 340 -2.93 -0.16 -24.83
C ARG A 340 -3.37 -1.52 -24.29
N GLN A 341 -2.48 -2.51 -24.30
CA GLN A 341 -2.80 -3.85 -23.82
C GLN A 341 -3.26 -3.81 -22.35
N GLU A 342 -2.50 -3.14 -21.48
CA GLU A 342 -2.82 -2.91 -20.07
C GLU A 342 -4.11 -2.10 -19.88
N GLN A 343 -4.36 -1.10 -20.72
CA GLN A 343 -5.61 -0.35 -20.66
C GLN A 343 -6.83 -1.22 -21.01
N TYR A 344 -6.70 -2.18 -21.93
CA TYR A 344 -7.76 -3.17 -22.17
C TYR A 344 -7.96 -4.08 -20.97
N LEU A 345 -6.89 -4.50 -20.29
CA LEU A 345 -7.00 -5.25 -19.05
C LEU A 345 -7.79 -4.47 -17.99
N ASP A 346 -7.57 -3.17 -17.87
CA ASP A 346 -8.34 -2.32 -16.94
C ASP A 346 -9.83 -2.31 -17.26
N PHE A 347 -10.20 -2.24 -18.54
CA PHE A 347 -11.59 -2.33 -18.97
C PHE A 347 -12.21 -3.70 -18.68
N LEU A 348 -11.48 -4.78 -18.95
CA LEU A 348 -11.99 -6.15 -18.78
C LEU A 348 -12.09 -6.58 -17.32
N THR A 349 -11.21 -6.06 -16.46
CA THR A 349 -11.13 -6.42 -15.03
C THR A 349 -11.80 -5.40 -14.12
N ASN A 350 -12.31 -4.30 -14.68
CA ASN A 350 -12.83 -3.15 -13.93
C ASN A 350 -11.83 -2.65 -12.87
N ARG A 351 -10.56 -2.49 -13.28
CA ARG A 351 -9.46 -2.17 -12.37
C ARG A 351 -9.69 -0.82 -11.70
N ARG A 352 -9.59 -0.82 -10.37
CA ARG A 352 -9.88 0.35 -9.51
C ARG A 352 -8.64 1.11 -9.04
N PHE A 353 -7.48 0.47 -9.07
CA PHE A 353 -6.23 0.98 -8.50
C PHE A 353 -5.02 0.39 -9.23
N ARG A 354 -3.98 1.21 -9.44
CA ARG A 354 -2.70 0.81 -10.01
C ARG A 354 -1.54 1.20 -9.11
N ASN A 355 -0.50 0.37 -9.14
CA ASN A 355 0.77 0.54 -8.45
C ASN A 355 1.87 0.54 -9.51
N THR A 356 1.99 1.65 -10.24
CA THR A 356 2.82 1.71 -11.44
C THR A 356 4.27 1.98 -11.10
N ILE A 357 5.17 1.23 -11.73
CA ILE A 357 6.60 1.47 -11.73
C ILE A 357 7.00 2.14 -13.05
N LEU A 358 7.67 3.28 -12.94
CA LEU A 358 8.22 4.07 -14.03
C LEU A 358 9.75 4.03 -13.99
N CYS A 359 10.36 4.18 -15.16
CA CYS A 359 11.80 4.40 -15.30
C CYS A 359 12.07 5.37 -16.46
N HIS A 360 13.31 5.79 -16.65
CA HIS A 360 13.71 6.65 -17.77
C HIS A 360 13.41 6.01 -19.12
N ALA A 361 12.86 6.77 -20.07
CA ALA A 361 12.42 6.27 -21.38
C ALA A 361 13.56 5.66 -22.24
N GLU A 362 14.80 6.00 -21.94
CA GLU A 362 15.99 5.54 -22.66
C GLU A 362 16.44 4.12 -22.25
N LEU A 363 15.89 3.57 -21.15
CA LEU A 363 16.27 2.25 -20.67
C LEU A 363 15.68 1.14 -21.55
N PRO A 364 16.48 0.13 -21.96
CA PRO A 364 15.97 -0.99 -22.74
C PRO A 364 15.20 -1.94 -21.83
N LEU A 365 13.91 -2.13 -22.10
CA LEU A 365 13.07 -3.11 -21.39
C LEU A 365 12.89 -4.36 -22.24
N ASN A 366 13.08 -5.54 -21.63
CA ASN A 366 12.80 -6.82 -22.27
C ASN A 366 11.58 -7.47 -21.62
N ARG A 367 10.43 -7.38 -22.30
CA ARG A 367 9.17 -7.99 -21.85
C ARG A 367 9.06 -9.48 -22.16
N ASN A 368 9.99 -10.03 -22.94
CA ASN A 368 10.07 -11.48 -23.15
C ASN A 368 10.84 -12.11 -21.99
N VAL A 369 10.09 -12.51 -20.96
CA VAL A 369 10.65 -13.13 -19.76
C VAL A 369 11.02 -14.58 -20.05
N THR A 370 12.33 -14.83 -20.09
CA THR A 370 12.90 -16.17 -20.32
C THR A 370 13.16 -16.88 -18.99
N PRO A 371 13.11 -18.23 -18.94
CA PRO A 371 13.30 -18.97 -17.69
C PRO A 371 14.63 -18.70 -16.97
N ASP A 372 15.71 -18.37 -17.69
CA ASP A 372 17.02 -18.02 -17.10
C ASP A 372 16.95 -16.81 -16.15
N ARG A 373 15.93 -15.93 -16.29
CA ARG A 373 15.69 -14.82 -15.37
C ARG A 373 15.40 -15.28 -13.95
N LEU A 374 14.83 -16.48 -13.80
CA LEU A 374 14.45 -17.05 -12.51
C LEU A 374 15.66 -17.55 -11.72
N GLU A 375 16.80 -17.79 -12.37
CA GLU A 375 17.97 -18.38 -11.71
C GLU A 375 18.59 -17.52 -10.61
N THR A 376 18.39 -16.20 -10.72
CA THR A 376 18.98 -15.20 -9.81
C THR A 376 17.97 -14.66 -8.79
N LEU A 377 16.76 -15.23 -8.77
CA LEU A 377 15.67 -14.83 -7.88
C LEU A 377 15.48 -15.85 -6.76
N TYR A 378 14.79 -15.39 -5.72
CA TYR A 378 14.34 -16.18 -4.59
C TYR A 378 12.83 -16.35 -4.68
N PHE A 379 12.31 -17.45 -4.14
CA PHE A 379 10.92 -17.85 -4.29
C PHE A 379 10.26 -18.11 -2.96
N SER A 380 9.00 -17.74 -2.86
CA SER A 380 8.14 -18.08 -1.71
C SER A 380 6.71 -18.31 -2.15
N THR A 381 5.88 -18.86 -1.27
CA THR A 381 4.45 -19.02 -1.53
C THR A 381 3.60 -18.87 -0.27
N THR A 382 2.46 -18.22 -0.43
CA THR A 382 1.39 -18.13 0.56
C THR A 382 0.42 -19.31 0.46
N LEU A 383 0.55 -20.14 -0.57
CA LEU A 383 -0.33 -21.28 -0.80
C LEU A 383 0.05 -22.48 0.08
N ARG A 384 -0.96 -23.26 0.47
CA ARG A 384 -0.77 -24.48 1.26
C ARG A 384 -1.51 -25.65 0.60
N PRO A 385 -0.98 -26.88 0.67
CA PRO A 385 -1.72 -28.03 0.20
C PRO A 385 -3.02 -28.15 0.99
N LYS A 386 -4.13 -28.33 0.28
CA LYS A 386 -5.48 -28.33 0.86
C LYS A 386 -5.66 -29.36 1.97
N GLU A 387 -5.04 -30.51 1.84
CA GLU A 387 -5.11 -31.62 2.79
C GLU A 387 -4.02 -31.54 3.89
N GLY A 388 -3.17 -30.51 3.92
CA GLY A 388 -2.02 -30.42 4.83
C GLY A 388 -0.75 -31.05 4.25
N VAL A 389 0.43 -30.52 4.63
CA VAL A 389 1.72 -30.92 4.02
C VAL A 389 2.09 -32.35 4.42
N GLU A 390 1.77 -32.73 5.65
CA GLU A 390 1.96 -34.04 6.23
C GLU A 390 1.19 -35.17 5.52
N ASN A 391 0.13 -34.82 4.77
CA ASN A 391 -0.73 -35.76 4.07
C ASN A 391 -0.40 -35.88 2.57
N VAL A 392 0.64 -35.18 2.10
CA VAL A 392 1.05 -35.22 0.70
C VAL A 392 1.86 -36.48 0.39
N ASN A 393 1.39 -37.28 -0.57
CA ASN A 393 2.10 -38.47 -1.04
C ASN A 393 2.99 -38.15 -2.26
N LEU A 394 4.32 -38.15 -2.06
CA LEU A 394 5.31 -37.92 -3.12
C LEU A 394 5.79 -39.21 -3.83
N SER A 395 5.24 -40.38 -3.49
CA SER A 395 5.61 -41.65 -4.13
C SER A 395 4.90 -41.91 -5.47
N VAL A 396 3.87 -41.12 -5.78
CA VAL A 396 3.03 -41.26 -6.98
C VAL A 396 2.81 -39.90 -7.62
N ASP A 397 2.60 -39.87 -8.95
CA ASP A 397 2.21 -38.66 -9.68
C ASP A 397 0.71 -38.41 -9.54
N GLU A 398 0.32 -37.88 -8.38
CA GLU A 398 -1.03 -37.40 -8.11
C GLU A 398 -1.12 -35.88 -8.22
N LYS A 399 -2.32 -35.39 -8.53
CA LYS A 399 -2.60 -33.96 -8.52
C LYS A 399 -2.75 -33.48 -7.08
N THR A 400 -2.08 -32.40 -6.72
CA THR A 400 -2.19 -31.78 -5.40
C THR A 400 -2.74 -30.36 -5.55
N GLU A 401 -3.86 -30.10 -4.87
CA GLU A 401 -4.47 -28.77 -4.83
C GLU A 401 -3.78 -27.92 -3.75
N PHE A 402 -3.25 -26.76 -4.15
CA PHE A 402 -2.69 -25.75 -3.27
C PHE A 402 -3.62 -24.54 -3.26
N VAL A 403 -4.02 -24.12 -2.05
CA VAL A 403 -5.00 -23.05 -1.84
C VAL A 403 -4.42 -21.98 -0.94
N HIS A 404 -4.82 -20.73 -1.16
CA HIS A 404 -4.54 -19.66 -0.22
C HIS A 404 -5.50 -19.79 0.98
N PRO A 405 -5.04 -19.57 2.23
CA PRO A 405 -5.89 -19.73 3.41
C PRO A 405 -7.12 -18.80 3.46
N THR A 406 -7.03 -17.63 2.82
CA THR A 406 -8.04 -16.56 2.94
C THR A 406 -8.51 -15.99 1.61
N SER A 407 -7.97 -16.43 0.48
CA SER A 407 -8.33 -15.90 -0.85
C SER A 407 -8.72 -17.05 -1.78
N ALA A 408 -9.40 -16.71 -2.88
CA ALA A 408 -9.73 -17.68 -3.92
C ALA A 408 -8.52 -18.08 -4.78
N THR A 409 -7.32 -17.55 -4.49
CA THR A 409 -6.09 -17.89 -5.21
C THR A 409 -5.68 -19.33 -4.88
N GLY A 410 -5.28 -20.08 -5.89
CA GLY A 410 -4.77 -21.43 -5.75
C GLY A 410 -4.23 -21.94 -7.08
N PHE A 411 -3.60 -23.09 -7.05
CA PHE A 411 -3.21 -23.82 -8.26
C PHE A 411 -3.22 -25.32 -7.99
N VAL A 412 -3.25 -26.11 -9.06
CA VAL A 412 -3.15 -27.56 -8.98
C VAL A 412 -1.79 -27.98 -9.51
N ALA A 413 -0.94 -28.51 -8.63
CA ALA A 413 0.27 -29.19 -9.05
C ALA A 413 -0.12 -30.49 -9.75
N ASN A 414 0.37 -30.70 -10.97
CA ASN A 414 -0.05 -31.80 -11.83
C ASN A 414 0.92 -33.00 -11.84
N ASN A 415 1.99 -32.93 -11.05
CA ASN A 415 3.01 -33.97 -10.90
C ASN A 415 3.70 -33.82 -9.53
N ARG A 416 4.33 -34.88 -9.05
CA ARG A 416 4.95 -34.90 -7.72
C ARG A 416 6.17 -33.98 -7.57
N VAL A 417 6.83 -33.61 -8.67
CA VAL A 417 7.97 -32.68 -8.63
C VAL A 417 7.51 -31.27 -8.28
N LEU A 418 6.46 -30.76 -8.95
CA LEU A 418 5.84 -29.49 -8.59
C LEU A 418 5.25 -29.52 -7.18
N THR A 419 4.62 -30.63 -6.80
CA THR A 419 4.13 -30.81 -5.44
C THR A 419 5.27 -30.72 -4.41
N ALA A 420 6.40 -31.40 -4.64
CA ALA A 420 7.55 -31.36 -3.74
C ALA A 420 8.13 -29.93 -3.60
N LEU A 421 8.27 -29.21 -4.73
CA LEU A 421 8.73 -27.81 -4.75
C LEU A 421 7.83 -26.91 -3.88
N PHE A 422 6.51 -26.99 -4.04
CA PHE A 422 5.60 -26.18 -3.24
C PHE A 422 5.50 -26.62 -1.78
N CYS A 423 5.67 -27.90 -1.46
CA CYS A 423 5.74 -28.36 -0.07
C CYS A 423 6.97 -27.78 0.65
N VAL A 424 8.13 -27.73 -0.01
CA VAL A 424 9.34 -27.08 0.55
C VAL A 424 9.04 -25.62 0.91
N LEU A 425 8.46 -24.85 -0.02
CA LEU A 425 8.13 -23.45 0.21
C LEU A 425 7.03 -23.26 1.28
N ALA A 426 6.03 -24.15 1.31
CA ALA A 426 4.93 -24.10 2.27
C ALA A 426 5.38 -24.33 3.72
N GLU A 427 6.42 -25.14 3.92
CA GLU A 427 7.02 -25.43 5.23
C GLU A 427 7.96 -24.33 5.73
N GLN A 428 8.37 -23.41 4.85
CA GLN A 428 9.27 -22.29 5.16
C GLN A 428 8.56 -20.94 4.95
N PRO A 429 7.42 -20.70 5.63
CA PRO A 429 6.70 -19.43 5.50
C PRO A 429 7.61 -18.25 5.81
N GLY A 430 7.57 -17.25 4.93
CA GLY A 430 8.31 -16.01 5.14
C GLY A 430 9.80 -16.09 4.83
N LEU A 431 10.34 -17.23 4.37
CA LEU A 431 11.73 -17.34 3.93
C LEU A 431 11.78 -17.49 2.40
N PRO A 432 12.16 -16.43 1.65
CA PRO A 432 12.46 -16.58 0.23
C PRO A 432 13.65 -17.52 0.02
N THR A 433 13.46 -18.55 -0.79
CA THR A 433 14.45 -19.62 -1.00
C THR A 433 15.04 -19.54 -2.40
N SER A 434 16.36 -19.65 -2.52
CA SER A 434 17.02 -19.62 -3.84
C SER A 434 16.62 -20.82 -4.69
N LEU A 435 16.71 -20.71 -6.02
CA LEU A 435 16.39 -21.84 -6.90
C LEU A 435 17.22 -23.08 -6.56
N VAL A 436 18.52 -22.90 -6.26
CA VAL A 436 19.46 -23.99 -5.94
C VAL A 436 19.03 -24.72 -4.67
N GLU A 437 18.74 -23.99 -3.59
CA GLU A 437 18.30 -24.60 -2.34
C GLU A 437 16.93 -25.28 -2.50
N LEU A 438 16.01 -24.63 -3.22
CA LEU A 438 14.67 -25.15 -3.48
C LEU A 438 14.73 -26.48 -4.25
N THR A 439 15.55 -26.55 -5.31
CA THR A 439 15.69 -27.78 -6.11
C THR A 439 16.36 -28.89 -5.33
N ALA A 440 17.40 -28.58 -4.54
CA ALA A 440 18.08 -29.56 -3.70
C ALA A 440 17.14 -30.13 -2.62
N GLN A 441 16.39 -29.27 -1.93
CA GLN A 441 15.46 -29.69 -0.88
C GLN A 441 14.26 -30.48 -1.44
N ALA A 442 13.73 -30.09 -2.61
CA ALA A 442 12.67 -30.83 -3.26
C ALA A 442 13.18 -32.19 -3.78
N CYS A 443 14.38 -32.23 -4.36
CA CYS A 443 15.02 -33.46 -4.82
C CYS A 443 15.25 -34.44 -3.67
N ALA A 444 15.64 -33.97 -2.47
CA ALA A 444 15.83 -34.83 -1.31
C ALA A 444 14.55 -35.57 -0.84
N ARG A 445 13.36 -35.11 -1.27
CA ARG A 445 12.07 -35.75 -0.99
C ARG A 445 11.63 -36.75 -2.07
N LEU A 446 12.40 -36.87 -3.15
CA LEU A 446 12.09 -37.69 -4.32
C LEU A 446 13.18 -38.76 -4.47
N THR A 447 12.80 -40.02 -4.69
CA THR A 447 13.75 -41.15 -4.68
C THR A 447 14.38 -41.45 -6.04
N ASP A 448 13.78 -40.99 -7.13
CA ASP A 448 14.09 -41.41 -8.50
C ASP A 448 14.18 -40.24 -9.49
N VAL A 449 14.20 -39.00 -9.00
CA VAL A 449 14.31 -37.78 -9.81
C VAL A 449 15.65 -37.11 -9.50
N THR A 450 16.38 -36.70 -10.54
CA THR A 450 17.63 -35.94 -10.36
C THR A 450 17.34 -34.47 -10.08
N GLU A 451 18.23 -33.80 -9.35
CA GLU A 451 18.10 -32.36 -9.08
C GLU A 451 18.01 -31.54 -10.38
N GLY A 452 18.76 -31.91 -11.42
CA GLY A 452 18.68 -31.28 -12.74
C GLY A 452 17.30 -31.38 -13.38
N ALA A 453 16.59 -32.51 -13.20
CA ALA A 453 15.23 -32.68 -13.68
C ALA A 453 14.23 -31.85 -12.86
N VAL A 454 14.41 -31.75 -11.54
CA VAL A 454 13.61 -30.87 -10.67
C VAL A 454 13.77 -29.41 -11.09
N ARG A 455 15.02 -28.99 -11.32
CA ARG A 455 15.35 -27.63 -11.78
C ARG A 455 14.72 -27.34 -13.14
N GLN A 456 14.80 -28.25 -14.10
CA GLN A 456 14.19 -28.05 -15.42
C GLN A 456 12.66 -27.93 -15.30
N MET A 457 12.02 -28.79 -14.50
CA MET A 457 10.59 -28.71 -14.24
C MET A 457 10.18 -27.36 -13.64
N PHE A 458 11.00 -26.82 -12.73
CA PHE A 458 10.77 -25.49 -12.18
C PHE A 458 10.88 -24.42 -13.28
N LEU A 459 11.94 -24.43 -14.08
CA LEU A 459 12.17 -23.42 -15.12
C LEU A 459 11.09 -23.45 -16.22
N ASP A 460 10.60 -24.65 -16.60
CA ASP A 460 9.54 -24.82 -17.60
C ASP A 460 8.20 -24.22 -17.16
N ASN A 461 7.94 -24.17 -15.85
CA ASN A 461 6.66 -23.71 -15.29
C ASN A 461 6.76 -22.36 -14.55
N GLY A 462 7.97 -21.94 -14.16
CA GLY A 462 8.20 -20.91 -13.17
C GLY A 462 7.66 -19.54 -13.56
N VAL A 463 7.86 -19.11 -14.82
CA VAL A 463 7.36 -17.81 -15.30
C VAL A 463 5.83 -17.75 -15.19
N THR A 464 5.16 -18.82 -15.61
CA THR A 464 3.70 -18.96 -15.52
C THR A 464 3.23 -18.93 -14.07
N LEU A 465 3.92 -19.63 -13.16
CA LEU A 465 3.57 -19.69 -11.74
C LEU A 465 3.76 -18.34 -11.03
N VAL A 466 4.78 -17.56 -11.42
CA VAL A 466 4.98 -16.20 -10.91
C VAL A 466 3.89 -15.26 -11.45
N LEU A 467 3.64 -15.30 -12.75
CA LEU A 467 2.62 -14.45 -13.38
C LEU A 467 1.19 -14.85 -12.99
N SER A 468 0.91 -16.08 -12.58
CA SER A 468 -0.40 -16.46 -12.04
C SER A 468 -0.58 -16.06 -10.57
N GLY A 469 0.51 -15.70 -9.87
CA GLY A 469 0.52 -15.40 -8.44
C GLY A 469 0.58 -16.63 -7.54
N ALA A 470 0.95 -17.81 -8.08
CA ALA A 470 1.19 -19.01 -7.27
C ALA A 470 2.55 -18.95 -6.56
N LEU A 471 3.55 -18.35 -7.22
CA LEU A 471 4.86 -18.06 -6.66
C LEU A 471 5.06 -16.55 -6.51
N GLU A 472 5.60 -16.15 -5.37
CA GLU A 472 6.18 -14.83 -5.17
C GLU A 472 7.67 -14.88 -5.50
N VAL A 473 8.21 -13.77 -5.99
CA VAL A 473 9.63 -13.60 -6.30
C VAL A 473 10.23 -12.50 -5.46
N ALA A 474 11.50 -12.66 -5.10
CA ALA A 474 12.32 -11.64 -4.46
C ALA A 474 13.73 -11.62 -5.07
N SER A 475 14.36 -10.46 -5.05
CA SER A 475 15.76 -10.29 -5.48
C SER A 475 16.76 -10.69 -4.39
N ASP A 476 16.29 -10.98 -3.17
CA ASP A 476 17.08 -11.53 -2.07
C ASP A 476 16.26 -12.34 -1.07
N GLN A 477 16.97 -12.89 -0.07
CA GLN A 477 16.39 -13.67 1.01
C GLN A 477 15.84 -12.80 2.17
N GLY A 478 16.23 -11.53 2.26
CA GLY A 478 15.95 -10.65 3.40
C GLY A 478 17.00 -10.75 4.52
N CYS A 479 16.76 -10.01 5.60
CA CYS A 479 17.66 -9.90 6.77
C CYS A 479 17.03 -10.41 8.08
N HIS A 480 16.16 -11.42 7.98
CA HIS A 480 15.48 -12.08 9.10
C HIS A 480 15.86 -13.56 9.19
N THR A 481 15.53 -14.19 10.32
CA THR A 481 15.76 -15.61 10.55
C THR A 481 14.47 -16.33 10.98
N THR A 482 14.38 -17.61 10.64
CA THR A 482 13.34 -18.53 11.15
C THR A 482 13.86 -19.35 12.34
N GLU A 483 15.14 -19.24 12.70
CA GLU A 483 15.72 -19.91 13.85
C GLU A 483 15.36 -19.18 15.15
N ILE A 484 14.89 -19.93 16.15
CA ILE A 484 14.66 -19.40 17.50
C ILE A 484 15.89 -19.73 18.33
N THR A 485 16.74 -18.73 18.55
CA THR A 485 17.95 -18.90 19.35
C THR A 485 17.64 -18.95 20.85
N ALA A 486 18.65 -19.30 21.66
CA ALA A 486 18.52 -19.32 23.13
C ALA A 486 18.20 -17.94 23.71
N ARG A 487 18.52 -16.87 22.98
CA ARG A 487 18.24 -15.47 23.32
C ARG A 487 17.65 -14.78 22.11
N PRO A 488 16.34 -14.96 21.86
CA PRO A 488 15.72 -14.50 20.63
C PRO A 488 15.73 -12.98 20.55
N GLU A 489 16.02 -12.45 19.37
CA GLU A 489 15.93 -11.02 19.08
C GLU A 489 14.80 -10.72 18.11
N VAL A 490 13.75 -10.07 18.62
CA VAL A 490 12.72 -9.44 17.80
C VAL A 490 13.27 -8.12 17.25
N TRP A 491 13.05 -7.92 15.96
CA TRP A 491 13.51 -6.74 15.23
C TRP A 491 13.19 -5.43 15.99
N PRO A 492 14.17 -4.52 16.19
CA PRO A 492 13.97 -3.31 17.01
C PRO A 492 12.78 -2.44 16.61
N CYS A 493 12.50 -2.29 15.30
CA CYS A 493 11.32 -1.54 14.84
C CYS A 493 10.01 -2.17 15.30
N ALA A 494 9.89 -3.51 15.21
CA ALA A 494 8.70 -4.22 15.69
C ALA A 494 8.53 -4.06 17.20
N ARG A 495 9.64 -4.09 17.98
CA ARG A 495 9.62 -3.83 19.43
C ARG A 495 9.21 -2.40 19.80
N TYR A 496 9.54 -1.42 18.95
CA TYR A 496 9.11 -0.05 19.14
C TYR A 496 7.61 0.13 18.84
N ILE A 497 7.20 -0.30 17.65
CA ILE A 497 5.85 -0.10 17.14
C ILE A 497 4.80 -0.84 17.99
N SER A 498 5.12 -2.05 18.47
CA SER A 498 4.23 -2.84 19.32
C SER A 498 3.89 -2.19 20.66
N ARG A 499 4.62 -1.15 21.09
CA ARG A 499 4.30 -0.41 22.34
C ARG A 499 3.01 0.39 22.23
N SER A 500 2.68 0.89 21.04
CA SER A 500 1.54 1.78 20.82
C SER A 500 0.54 1.26 19.79
N LYS A 501 0.96 0.40 18.86
CA LYS A 501 0.11 -0.14 17.80
C LYS A 501 -0.12 -1.64 17.96
N MET A 502 -1.34 -2.07 17.65
CA MET A 502 -1.70 -3.50 17.54
C MET A 502 -1.19 -4.10 16.24
N ARG A 503 -1.21 -3.32 15.15
CA ARG A 503 -0.73 -3.74 13.84
C ARG A 503 0.75 -3.41 13.71
N VAL A 504 1.60 -4.42 13.68
CA VAL A 504 3.06 -4.31 13.74
C VAL A 504 3.69 -4.85 12.46
N PRO A 505 4.54 -4.08 11.77
CA PRO A 505 5.23 -4.56 10.57
C PRO A 505 6.42 -5.45 10.90
N ASN A 506 6.62 -6.49 10.09
CA ASN A 506 7.81 -7.33 10.09
C ASN A 506 8.92 -6.71 9.22
N VAL A 507 10.06 -7.39 9.12
CA VAL A 507 11.22 -6.96 8.32
C VAL A 507 10.88 -6.86 6.81
N LEU A 508 9.94 -7.69 6.34
CA LEU A 508 9.43 -7.73 4.97
C LEU A 508 8.32 -6.69 4.71
N HIS A 509 8.04 -5.82 5.68
CA HIS A 509 7.04 -4.74 5.61
C HIS A 509 5.57 -5.20 5.58
N ASP A 510 5.32 -6.48 5.86
CA ASP A 510 4.00 -7.06 6.09
C ASP A 510 3.57 -6.79 7.55
N ALA A 511 2.35 -6.30 7.74
CA ALA A 511 1.84 -5.89 9.04
C ALA A 511 0.84 -6.90 9.62
N TYR A 512 1.09 -7.35 10.85
CA TYR A 512 0.28 -8.34 11.56
C TYR A 512 -0.32 -7.76 12.83
N GLU A 513 -1.52 -8.20 13.16
CA GLU A 513 -2.15 -7.84 14.43
C GLU A 513 -1.55 -8.68 15.57
N PHE A 514 -1.01 -8.01 16.59
CA PHE A 514 -0.46 -8.63 17.78
C PHE A 514 -1.49 -8.62 18.89
N SER A 515 -1.66 -9.76 19.55
CA SER A 515 -2.43 -9.86 20.78
C SER A 515 -1.72 -9.17 21.96
N ASP A 516 -2.47 -8.83 23.02
CA ASP A 516 -1.94 -8.07 24.17
C ASP A 516 -0.77 -8.79 24.88
N ASP A 517 -0.84 -10.11 24.99
CA ASP A 517 0.22 -10.96 25.54
C ASP A 517 1.46 -11.00 24.66
N LEU A 518 1.30 -11.02 23.32
CA LEU A 518 2.41 -10.93 22.39
C LEU A 518 3.08 -9.55 22.49
N ARG A 519 2.29 -8.47 22.56
CA ARG A 519 2.79 -7.10 22.76
C ARG A 519 3.52 -6.93 24.08
N ALA A 520 3.08 -7.62 25.14
CA ALA A 520 3.77 -7.62 26.43
C ALA A 520 5.07 -8.43 26.40
N MET A 521 5.13 -9.52 25.63
CA MET A 521 6.33 -10.38 25.52
C MET A 521 7.43 -9.76 24.67
N VAL A 522 7.08 -9.19 23.51
CA VAL A 522 8.01 -8.68 22.48
C VAL A 522 9.10 -7.73 23.02
N PRO A 523 8.82 -6.79 23.95
CA PRO A 523 9.85 -5.94 24.53
C PRO A 523 10.98 -6.68 25.25
N TYR A 524 10.73 -7.90 25.75
CA TYR A 524 11.72 -8.72 26.47
C TYR A 524 12.59 -9.57 25.54
N ALA A 525 12.13 -9.85 24.32
CA ALA A 525 12.85 -10.58 23.29
C ALA A 525 13.81 -9.65 22.52
N ASP A 526 14.83 -9.17 23.22
CA ASP A 526 15.80 -8.16 22.75
C ASP A 526 17.18 -8.71 22.43
N GLY A 527 17.33 -10.02 22.31
CA GLY A 527 18.62 -10.69 22.12
C GLY A 527 19.46 -10.83 23.40
N THR A 528 19.03 -10.23 24.53
CA THR A 528 19.79 -10.29 25.79
C THR A 528 19.26 -11.34 26.76
N ARG A 529 17.95 -11.58 26.76
CA ARG A 529 17.27 -12.48 27.69
C ARG A 529 17.08 -13.88 27.13
N THR A 530 17.17 -14.88 27.99
CA THR A 530 16.83 -16.27 27.63
C THR A 530 15.31 -16.44 27.51
N ILE A 531 14.88 -17.54 26.88
CA ILE A 531 13.46 -17.91 26.81
C ILE A 531 12.86 -18.05 28.23
N GLU A 532 13.62 -18.57 29.19
CA GLU A 532 13.23 -18.64 30.60
C GLU A 532 13.02 -17.24 31.20
N GLU A 533 13.98 -16.31 31.03
CA GLU A 533 13.88 -14.95 31.55
C GLU A 533 12.73 -14.14 30.91
N ILE A 534 12.44 -14.38 29.63
CA ILE A 534 11.27 -13.82 28.93
C ILE A 534 9.99 -14.39 29.53
N THR A 535 9.94 -15.70 29.78
CA THR A 535 8.79 -16.37 30.39
C THR A 535 8.52 -15.83 31.78
N ASP A 536 9.56 -15.65 32.60
CA ASP A 536 9.45 -15.09 33.95
C ASP A 536 8.97 -13.64 33.92
N SER A 537 9.47 -12.83 32.97
CA SER A 537 9.04 -11.44 32.79
C SER A 537 7.55 -11.38 32.41
N LEU A 538 7.12 -12.24 31.48
CA LEU A 538 5.73 -12.32 31.07
C LEU A 538 4.83 -12.82 32.20
N LEU A 539 5.29 -13.76 33.03
CA LEU A 539 4.57 -14.26 34.20
C LEU A 539 4.24 -13.13 35.19
N GLN A 540 5.14 -12.16 35.37
CA GLN A 540 4.89 -11.01 36.24
C GLN A 540 3.68 -10.18 35.78
N HIS A 541 3.42 -10.06 34.48
CA HIS A 541 2.23 -9.36 33.96
C HIS A 541 0.94 -10.10 34.36
N PHE A 542 0.94 -11.43 34.35
CA PHE A 542 -0.21 -12.23 34.81
C PHE A 542 -0.40 -12.13 36.32
N ILE A 543 0.67 -12.17 37.11
CA ILE A 543 0.61 -12.04 38.58
C ILE A 543 0.07 -10.66 39.00
N LYS A 544 0.47 -9.60 38.29
CA LYS A 544 -0.03 -8.23 38.52
C LYS A 544 -1.47 -8.00 38.03
N GLY A 545 -2.06 -8.97 37.34
CA GLY A 545 -3.40 -8.84 36.74
C GLY A 545 -3.46 -7.92 35.52
N GLU A 546 -2.31 -7.62 34.91
CA GLU A 546 -2.22 -6.86 33.66
C GLU A 546 -2.63 -7.73 32.46
N LEU A 547 -2.41 -9.04 32.56
CA LEU A 547 -2.85 -10.05 31.60
C LEU A 547 -3.65 -11.17 32.30
N SER A 548 -4.48 -11.88 31.54
CA SER A 548 -5.25 -13.03 32.04
C SER A 548 -5.06 -14.24 31.15
N PHE A 549 -4.76 -15.41 31.73
CA PHE A 549 -4.54 -16.65 30.98
C PHE A 549 -5.75 -17.57 31.12
N ARG A 550 -6.31 -18.03 30.00
CA ARG A 550 -7.46 -18.95 30.01
C ARG A 550 -7.15 -20.22 29.24
N LEU A 551 -7.48 -21.36 29.84
CA LEU A 551 -7.41 -22.67 29.21
C LEU A 551 -8.82 -23.28 29.22
N ASP A 552 -9.33 -23.69 28.06
CA ASP A 552 -10.71 -24.21 27.89
C ASP A 552 -11.79 -23.32 28.52
N GLY A 553 -11.63 -22.00 28.37
CA GLY A 553 -12.53 -20.99 28.92
C GLY A 553 -12.39 -20.71 30.42
N LYS A 554 -11.59 -21.50 31.16
CA LYS A 554 -11.32 -21.30 32.60
C LYS A 554 -10.10 -20.42 32.82
N LEU A 555 -10.22 -19.46 33.73
CA LEU A 555 -9.10 -18.62 34.16
C LEU A 555 -8.12 -19.46 34.97
N ILE A 556 -6.84 -19.42 34.61
CA ILE A 556 -5.75 -19.99 35.39
C ILE A 556 -5.13 -18.85 36.20
N ALA A 557 -5.21 -18.95 37.53
CA ALA A 557 -4.74 -17.92 38.45
C ALA A 557 -3.64 -18.42 39.38
N ASP A 558 -3.38 -19.72 39.43
CA ASP A 558 -2.33 -20.29 40.26
C ASP A 558 -1.00 -20.39 39.49
N GLU A 559 0.04 -19.82 40.07
CA GLU A 559 1.39 -19.76 39.49
C GLU A 559 1.98 -21.16 39.14
N PRO A 560 1.84 -22.20 39.99
CA PRO A 560 2.41 -23.52 39.67
C PRO A 560 1.83 -24.17 38.42
N THR A 561 0.53 -23.96 38.12
CA THR A 561 -0.09 -24.45 36.89
C THR A 561 0.21 -23.52 35.71
N LEU A 562 0.29 -22.21 35.95
CA LEU A 562 0.53 -21.21 34.89
C LEU A 562 1.95 -21.29 34.30
N ALA A 563 2.99 -21.42 35.12
CA ALA A 563 4.38 -21.37 34.67
C ALA A 563 4.73 -22.36 33.53
N PRO A 564 4.40 -23.67 33.60
CA PRO A 564 4.69 -24.60 32.51
C PRO A 564 3.86 -24.34 31.24
N LEU A 565 2.61 -23.88 31.40
CA LEU A 565 1.75 -23.50 30.27
C LEU A 565 2.30 -22.26 29.56
N LEU A 566 2.77 -21.29 30.34
CA LEU A 566 3.32 -20.04 29.81
C LEU A 566 4.60 -20.28 29.03
N LYS A 567 5.48 -21.20 29.48
CA LYS A 567 6.68 -21.57 28.71
C LYS A 567 6.32 -22.10 27.31
N ARG A 568 5.33 -23.00 27.21
CA ARG A 568 4.85 -23.52 25.93
C ARG A 568 4.23 -22.42 25.06
N HIS A 569 3.51 -21.49 25.70
CA HIS A 569 2.89 -20.34 25.03
C HIS A 569 3.94 -19.38 24.46
N VAL A 570 4.98 -19.06 25.21
CA VAL A 570 6.12 -18.23 24.75
C VAL A 570 6.81 -18.89 23.55
N GLN A 571 7.02 -20.20 23.57
CA GLN A 571 7.59 -20.92 22.42
C GLN A 571 6.68 -20.82 21.18
N ALA A 572 5.37 -20.95 21.35
CA ALA A 572 4.43 -20.79 20.24
C ALA A 572 4.43 -19.35 19.68
N MET A 573 4.51 -18.34 20.55
CA MET A 573 4.65 -16.94 20.13
C MET A 573 5.96 -16.67 19.39
N LEU A 574 7.09 -17.22 19.85
CA LEU A 574 8.37 -17.11 19.15
C LEU A 574 8.32 -17.80 17.77
N LYS A 575 7.67 -18.96 17.66
CA LYS A 575 7.42 -19.62 16.37
C LYS A 575 6.56 -18.77 15.45
N PHE A 576 5.52 -18.14 15.98
CA PHE A 576 4.68 -17.20 15.23
C PHE A 576 5.49 -16.03 14.65
N LEU A 577 6.42 -15.47 15.45
CA LEU A 577 7.31 -14.38 15.05
C LEU A 577 8.35 -14.84 14.02
N ALA A 578 8.96 -16.00 14.22
CA ALA A 578 9.93 -16.61 13.30
C ALA A 578 9.32 -16.84 11.90
N ASP A 579 8.14 -17.46 11.85
CA ASP A 579 7.42 -17.77 10.60
C ASP A 579 6.94 -16.53 9.83
N ARG A 580 7.05 -15.35 10.45
CA ARG A 580 6.60 -14.07 9.90
C ARG A 580 7.71 -13.04 9.85
N ALA A 581 8.98 -13.46 9.80
CA ALA A 581 10.12 -12.57 9.59
C ALA A 581 10.24 -11.43 10.64
N PHE A 582 9.91 -11.71 11.91
CA PHE A 582 10.10 -10.77 13.01
C PHE A 582 11.42 -10.98 13.78
N LEU A 583 12.06 -12.13 13.64
CA LEU A 583 13.32 -12.44 14.31
C LEU A 583 14.52 -12.08 13.44
N VAL A 584 15.56 -11.54 14.05
CA VAL A 584 16.81 -11.13 13.37
C VAL A 584 18.07 -11.81 13.93
N ALA A 585 17.98 -12.44 15.10
CA ALA A 585 19.04 -13.22 15.73
C ALA A 585 18.47 -14.18 16.79
#